data_AF-A0A7S3B1R8-F1
#
_entry.id   AF-A0A7S3B1R8-F1
#
_cell.length_a   1.000
_cell.length_b   1.000
_cell.length_c   1.000
_cell.angle_alpha   90.00
_cell.angle_beta   90.00
_cell.angle_gamma   90.00
#
_symmetry.space_group_name_H-M   'P 1'
#
loop_
_entity.id
_entity.type
_entity.pdbx_description
1 polymer ?
#
loop_
_entity_poly.entity_id
_entity_poly.type
_entity_poly.pdbx_seq_one_letter_code
_entity_poly.pdbx_strand_id
1 'polypeptide(L)'
;HGAKLHYQGVDVASTAIAIASSRGRPVATRLAGIVTIAPFLLVDLAVPGSLRSLPLPRYDIIMCNDALMHLPTRDIVTALHNINAVGGRLFITNTATSS
;
A
#
# COMPACT_ATOMS: atom_id res chain seq x y z
N HIS A 1 26.89 -7.39 -4.16
CA HIS A 1 25.83 -6.75 -3.34
C HIS A 1 24.48 -7.12 -3.93
N GLY A 2 23.63 -7.83 -3.17
CA GLY A 2 22.29 -8.22 -3.64
C GLY A 2 21.29 -7.07 -3.51
N ALA A 3 20.24 -7.07 -4.33
CA ALA A 3 19.14 -6.12 -4.23
C ALA A 3 18.41 -6.30 -2.88
N LYS A 4 18.00 -5.18 -2.27
CA LYS A 4 17.18 -5.16 -1.05
C LYS A 4 15.81 -4.57 -1.38
N LEU A 5 14.77 -5.06 -0.72
CA LEU A 5 13.39 -4.61 -0.88
C LEU A 5 12.91 -3.92 0.39
N HIS A 6 12.35 -2.72 0.26
CA HIS A 6 11.61 -2.05 1.33
C HIS A 6 10.11 -2.10 1.01
N TYR A 7 9.32 -2.65 1.93
CA TYR A 7 7.89 -2.86 1.74
C TYR A 7 7.09 -2.07 2.78
N GLN A 8 6.09 -1.33 2.32
CA GLN A 8 5.14 -0.57 3.13
C GLN A 8 3.72 -0.92 2.72
N GLY A 9 2.94 -1.44 3.67
CA GLY A 9 1.51 -1.65 3.49
C GLY A 9 0.70 -0.49 4.07
N VAL A 10 -0.40 -0.16 3.42
CA VAL A 10 -1.36 0.85 3.89
C VAL A 10 -2.78 0.31 3.71
N ASP A 11 -3.68 0.64 4.62
CA ASP A 11 -5.11 0.28 4.54
C ASP A 11 -5.94 1.28 5.36
N VAL A 12 -7.23 1.42 5.05
CA VAL A 12 -8.16 2.23 5.85
C VAL A 12 -8.80 1.42 6.99
N ALA A 13 -8.79 0.08 6.89
CA ALA A 13 -9.32 -0.83 7.89
C ALA A 13 -8.24 -1.26 8.90
N SER A 14 -8.43 -0.88 10.16
CA SER A 14 -7.53 -1.29 11.26
C SER A 14 -7.45 -2.80 11.46
N THR A 15 -8.53 -3.53 11.18
CA THR A 15 -8.57 -5.00 11.23
C THR A 15 -7.68 -5.62 10.16
N ALA A 16 -7.69 -5.09 8.93
CA ALA A 16 -6.83 -5.54 7.84
C ALA A 16 -5.34 -5.32 8.18
N ILE A 17 -5.01 -4.16 8.77
CA ILE A 17 -3.66 -3.85 9.27
C ILE A 17 -3.20 -4.83 10.34
N ALA A 18 -4.07 -5.14 11.31
CA ALA A 18 -3.74 -6.09 12.38
C ALA A 18 -3.45 -7.49 11.81
N ILE A 19 -4.30 -7.95 10.88
CA ILE A 19 -4.11 -9.24 10.18
C ILE A 19 -2.80 -9.23 9.38
N ALA A 20 -2.57 -8.21 8.57
CA ALA A 20 -1.38 -8.12 7.72
C ALA A 20 -0.09 -8.04 8.55
N SER A 21 -0.09 -7.27 9.64
CA SER A 21 1.03 -7.19 10.58
C SER A 21 1.31 -8.54 11.24
N SER A 22 0.26 -9.29 11.61
CA SER A 22 0.43 -10.63 12.19
C SER A 22 1.07 -11.62 11.21
N ARG A 23 0.68 -11.57 9.93
CA ARG A 23 1.18 -12.43 8.85
C ARG A 23 2.54 -12.00 8.31
N GLY A 24 2.86 -10.71 8.37
CA GLY A 24 4.12 -10.14 7.90
C GLY A 24 5.32 -10.53 8.75
N ARG A 25 5.14 -10.71 10.07
CA ARG A 25 6.24 -11.03 11.00
C ARG A 25 7.02 -12.30 10.62
N PRO A 26 6.39 -13.48 10.39
CA PRO A 26 7.13 -14.66 9.95
C PRO A 26 7.88 -14.46 8.63
N VAL A 27 7.30 -13.69 7.69
CA VAL A 27 7.92 -13.41 6.39
C VAL A 27 9.14 -12.50 6.54
N ALA A 28 9.03 -11.44 7.35
CA ALA A 28 10.13 -10.54 7.67
C ALA A 28 11.31 -11.29 8.29
N THR A 29 11.04 -12.21 9.23
CA THR A 29 12.08 -13.04 9.83
C THR A 29 12.75 -13.96 8.80
N ARG A 30 11.96 -14.64 7.95
CA ARG A 30 12.48 -15.57 6.94
C ARG A 30 13.33 -14.86 5.87
N LEU A 31 13.02 -13.61 5.55
CA LEU A 31 13.67 -12.82 4.51
C LEU A 31 14.60 -11.74 5.08
N ALA A 32 15.01 -11.88 6.33
CA ALA A 32 15.87 -10.92 7.02
C ALA A 32 17.16 -10.65 6.21
N GLY A 33 17.52 -9.37 6.08
CA GLY A 33 18.69 -8.93 5.30
C GLY A 33 18.41 -8.68 3.81
N ILE A 34 17.29 -9.20 3.28
CA ILE A 34 16.84 -9.00 1.89
C ILE A 34 15.60 -8.11 1.83
N VAL A 35 14.62 -8.36 2.71
CA VAL A 35 13.35 -7.62 2.76
C VAL A 35 13.20 -6.94 4.11
N THR A 36 12.88 -5.66 4.08
CA THR A 36 12.43 -4.90 5.25
C THR A 36 10.94 -4.60 5.09
N ILE A 37 10.12 -5.16 5.98
CA ILE A 37 8.68 -4.89 6.06
C ILE A 37 8.48 -3.83 7.14
N ALA A 38 8.09 -2.63 6.73
CA ALA A 38 7.75 -1.54 7.64
C ALA A 38 6.40 -1.81 8.34
N PRO A 39 6.13 -1.17 9.50
CA PRO A 39 4.81 -1.22 10.13
C PRO A 39 3.73 -0.75 9.15
N PHE A 40 2.62 -1.48 9.07
CA PHE A 40 1.49 -1.12 8.22
C PHE A 40 0.83 0.16 8.74
N LEU A 41 0.41 1.04 7.83
CA LEU A 41 -0.14 2.36 8.19
C LEU A 41 -1.64 2.42 7.93
N LEU A 42 -2.36 3.08 8.84
CA LEU A 42 -3.77 3.40 8.69
C LEU A 42 -3.91 4.66 7.84
N VAL A 43 -4.38 4.50 6.60
CA VAL A 43 -4.46 5.58 5.61
C VAL A 43 -5.78 5.46 4.84
N ASP A 44 -6.52 6.55 4.80
CA ASP A 44 -7.64 6.72 3.90
C ASP A 44 -7.17 7.38 2.59
N LEU A 45 -7.22 6.65 1.47
CA LEU A 45 -6.82 7.18 0.17
C LEU A 45 -7.82 8.20 -0.39
N ALA A 46 -9.06 8.25 0.10
CA ALA A 46 -10.05 9.26 -0.29
C ALA A 46 -9.75 10.64 0.33
N VAL A 47 -8.93 10.70 1.38
CA VAL A 47 -8.54 11.96 2.02
C VAL A 47 -7.40 12.61 1.23
N PRO A 48 -7.56 13.86 0.74
CA PRO A 48 -6.50 14.55 0.00
C PRO A 48 -5.21 14.68 0.81
N GLY A 49 -4.09 14.29 0.21
CA GLY A 49 -2.76 14.39 0.81
C GLY A 49 -2.41 13.32 1.84
N SER A 50 -3.26 12.30 2.04
CA SER A 50 -3.11 11.31 3.13
C SER A 50 -1.80 10.53 3.10
N LEU A 51 -1.25 10.26 1.91
CA LEU A 51 0.09 9.66 1.76
C LEU A 51 1.22 10.69 1.77
N ARG A 52 0.96 11.91 1.28
CA ARG A 52 1.96 12.98 1.18
C ARG A 52 2.35 13.55 2.55
N SER A 53 1.43 13.54 3.51
CA SER A 53 1.69 14.02 4.88
C SER A 53 2.53 13.06 5.72
N LEU A 54 2.80 11.86 5.22
CA LEU A 54 3.56 10.84 5.93
C LEU A 54 5.04 10.92 5.55
N PRO A 55 5.97 10.57 6.45
CA PRO A 55 7.41 10.54 6.17
C PRO A 55 7.77 9.29 5.35
N LEU A 56 7.14 9.11 4.19
CA LEU A 56 7.34 7.97 3.31
C LEU A 56 8.44 8.28 2.28
N PRO A 57 9.34 7.32 1.99
CA PRO A 57 10.23 7.44 0.84
C PRO A 57 9.42 7.36 -0.46
N ARG A 58 10.07 7.69 -1.58
CA ARG A 58 9.52 7.39 -2.90
C ARG A 58 9.68 5.89 -3.20
N TYR A 59 8.62 5.25 -3.65
CA TYR A 59 8.60 3.83 -4.02
C TYR A 59 8.70 3.63 -5.53
N ASP A 60 9.49 2.66 -5.97
CA ASP A 60 9.62 2.33 -7.40
C ASP A 60 8.33 1.69 -7.95
N ILE A 61 7.68 0.87 -7.12
CA ILE A 61 6.50 0.08 -7.46
C ILE A 61 5.43 0.31 -6.40
N ILE A 62 4.22 0.64 -6.85
CA ILE A 62 3.01 0.67 -6.04
C ILE A 62 2.06 -0.41 -6.55
N MET A 63 1.65 -1.29 -5.65
CA MET A 63 0.62 -2.29 -5.89
C MET A 63 -0.70 -1.81 -5.29
N CYS A 64 -1.73 -1.66 -6.11
CA CYS A 64 -3.07 -1.28 -5.72
C CYS A 64 -4.03 -2.41 -6.07
N ASN A 65 -4.18 -3.36 -5.14
CA ASN A 65 -4.93 -4.59 -5.36
C ASN A 65 -6.32 -4.47 -4.75
N ASP A 66 -7.35 -4.52 -5.59
CA ASP A 66 -8.77 -4.48 -5.21
C ASP A 66 -9.18 -3.26 -4.38
N ALA A 67 -8.37 -2.20 -4.30
CA ALA A 67 -8.62 -1.08 -3.40
C ALA A 67 -9.52 0.01 -4.03
N LEU A 68 -9.23 0.43 -5.27
CA LEU A 68 -9.94 1.57 -5.89
C LEU A 68 -11.42 1.28 -6.17
N MET A 69 -11.78 0.01 -6.38
CA MET A 69 -13.16 -0.40 -6.64
C MET A 69 -14.08 -0.22 -5.43
N HIS A 70 -13.53 -0.07 -4.23
CA HIS A 70 -14.29 0.20 -3.01
C HIS A 70 -14.54 1.70 -2.77
N LEU A 71 -13.96 2.58 -3.60
CA LEU A 71 -14.13 4.02 -3.48
C LEU A 71 -15.28 4.52 -4.37
N PRO A 72 -16.03 5.55 -3.93
CA PRO A 72 -16.89 6.30 -4.82
C PRO A 72 -16.09 6.87 -6.00
N THR A 73 -16.68 6.92 -7.20
CA THR A 73 -15.99 7.39 -8.42
C THR A 73 -15.35 8.76 -8.25
N ARG A 74 -16.00 9.67 -7.51
CA ARG A 74 -15.47 11.02 -7.23
C ARG A 74 -14.16 11.02 -6.43
N ASP A 75 -13.89 9.97 -5.65
CA ASP A 75 -12.75 9.89 -4.75
C ASP A 75 -11.56 9.15 -5.38
N ILE A 76 -11.78 8.44 -6.50
CA ILE A 76 -10.72 7.70 -7.22
C ILE A 76 -9.60 8.65 -7.68
N VAL A 77 -9.95 9.83 -8.20
CA VAL A 77 -8.95 10.81 -8.66
C VAL A 77 -8.07 11.28 -7.49
N THR A 78 -8.68 11.54 -6.33
CA THR A 78 -7.94 11.89 -5.10
C THR A 78 -7.01 10.76 -4.67
N ALA A 79 -7.48 9.51 -4.68
CA ALA A 79 -6.67 8.34 -4.35
C ALA A 79 -5.46 8.18 -5.30
N LEU A 80 -5.67 8.37 -6.61
CA LEU A 80 -4.60 8.32 -7.60
C LEU A 80 -3.58 9.46 -7.42
N HIS A 81 -4.02 10.67 -7.05
CA HIS A 81 -3.11 11.76 -6.70
C HIS A 81 -2.25 11.44 -5.47
N ASN A 82 -2.86 10.86 -4.44
CA ASN A 82 -2.13 10.41 -3.23
C ASN A 82 -1.08 9.36 -3.58
N ILE A 83 -1.44 8.36 -4.39
CA ILE A 83 -0.54 7.31 -4.87
C ILE A 83 0.63 7.90 -5.67
N ASN A 84 0.33 8.81 -6.60
CA ASN A 84 1.35 9.43 -7.45
C ASN A 84 2.36 10.28 -6.64
N ALA A 85 1.97 10.78 -5.46
CA ALA A 85 2.86 11.55 -4.60
C ALA A 85 4.00 10.72 -4.00
N VAL A 86 3.83 9.39 -3.90
CA VAL A 86 4.79 8.51 -3.20
C VAL A 86 5.44 7.47 -4.11
N GLY A 87 5.19 7.44 -5.44
CA GLY A 87 5.80 6.42 -6.28
C GLY A 87 6.10 6.73 -7.74
N GLY A 88 6.61 5.71 -8.42
CA GLY A 88 7.04 5.75 -9.83
C GLY A 88 6.14 4.96 -10.77
N ARG A 89 5.86 3.68 -10.46
CA ARG A 89 5.03 2.80 -11.31
C ARG A 89 3.87 2.21 -10.53
N LEU A 90 2.65 2.41 -11.03
CA LEU A 90 1.42 1.90 -10.43
C LEU A 90 0.94 0.64 -11.16
N PHE A 91 0.70 -0.42 -10.41
CA PHE A 91 0.02 -1.63 -10.87
C PHE A 91 -1.32 -1.72 -10.16
N ILE A 92 -2.40 -1.80 -10.94
CA ILE A 92 -3.77 -1.91 -10.43
C ILE A 92 -4.27 -3.29 -10.77
N THR A 93 -4.79 -4.00 -9.79
CA THR A 93 -5.54 -5.23 -10.02
C THR A 93 -6.94 -5.07 -9.47
N ASN A 94 -7.93 -5.58 -10.19
CA ASN A 94 -9.30 -5.71 -9.74
C ASN A 94 -9.80 -7.12 -10.00
N THR A 95 -10.44 -7.72 -9.02
CA THR A 95 -11.10 -9.02 -9.16
C THR A 95 -12.44 -8.78 -9.83
N ALA A 96 -12.56 -9.24 -11.08
CA ALA A 96 -13.84 -9.22 -11.77
C ALA A 96 -14.76 -10.28 -11.15
N THR A 97 -15.84 -9.84 -10.51
CA THR A 97 -16.93 -10.74 -10.10
C THR A 97 -17.95 -10.79 -11.24
N SER A 98 -18.06 -11.93 -11.92
CA SER A 98 -19.19 -12.20 -12.81
C SER A 98 -20.43 -12.47 -11.97
N SER A 99 -21.45 -11.61 -12.11
CA SER A 99 -22.80 -11.80 -11.57
C SER A 99 -23.59 -12.84 -12.36
#